data_AF-A0A3D1KRW7-F1
#
_entry.id   AF-A0A3D1KRW7-F1
#
_cell.length_a   1.000
_cell.length_b   1.000
_cell.length_c   1.000
_cell.angle_alpha   90.00
_cell.angle_beta   90.00
_cell.angle_gamma   90.00
#
_symmetry.space_group_name_H-M   'P 1'
#
loop_
_entity.id
_entity.type
_entity.pdbx_description
1 polymer ?
#
loop_
_entity_poly.entity_id
_entity_poly.type
_entity_poly.pdbx_seq_one_letter_code
_entity_poly.pdbx_strand_id
1 'polypeptide(L)'
;MKLVNNKTPFKIILDAFKKDSYNVYTVVKSLFNYPSISQVDDYNLEGKLYASAFAYLCNEYLTEQVSIPKYNDFNYFFFQMCFQANEISIIALEEKYNLKRPKTKQEYIDNTYQLIQIYKAKIITDLKTQFPTEKSILRLFAAIFKFDEKPVFDYFKSNNFYKNNFEKIISAEDKKLTTCNTEPVQVNNKKTSP
;
A
#
# COMPACT_ATOMS: atom_id res chain seq x y z
N MET A 1 0.10 27.58 2.64
CA MET A 1 0.18 26.11 2.81
C MET A 1 -0.76 25.49 1.77
N LYS A 2 -0.30 24.57 0.90
CA LYS A 2 -1.20 23.91 -0.06
C LYS A 2 -2.09 22.92 0.70
N LEU A 3 -3.40 22.98 0.50
CA LEU A 3 -4.34 22.06 1.11
C LEU A 3 -4.17 20.65 0.52
N VAL A 4 -3.78 19.66 1.33
CA VAL A 4 -3.67 18.26 0.89
C VAL A 4 -5.03 17.58 1.05
N ASN A 5 -5.47 16.81 0.06
CA ASN A 5 -6.72 16.05 0.10
C ASN A 5 -6.61 14.75 -0.69
N ASN A 6 -7.66 13.92 -0.69
CA ASN A 6 -7.66 12.61 -1.35
C ASN A 6 -7.33 12.66 -2.86
N LYS A 7 -7.50 13.80 -3.54
CA LYS A 7 -7.14 13.95 -4.97
C LYS A 7 -5.67 14.30 -5.17
N THR A 8 -4.98 14.78 -4.14
CA THR A 8 -3.60 15.29 -4.25
C THR A 8 -2.60 14.24 -4.73
N PRO A 9 -2.57 13.00 -4.19
CA PRO A 9 -1.61 11.99 -4.66
C PRO A 9 -1.76 11.67 -6.15
N PHE A 10 -3.01 11.52 -6.61
CA PHE A 10 -3.32 11.26 -8.01
C PHE A 10 -2.87 12.38 -8.93
N LYS A 11 -3.00 13.65 -8.51
CA LYS A 11 -2.54 14.79 -9.30
C LYS A 11 -1.02 14.88 -9.42
N ILE A 12 -0.28 14.36 -8.46
CA ILE A 12 1.19 14.43 -8.44
C ILE A 12 1.79 13.23 -9.15
N ILE A 13 1.26 12.03 -8.90
CA ILE A 13 1.79 10.77 -9.43
C ILE A 13 1.34 10.54 -10.88
N LEU A 14 0.12 10.97 -11.22
CA LEU A 14 -0.51 10.69 -12.51
C LEU A 14 -0.74 11.99 -13.29
N ASP A 15 -0.11 12.09 -14.45
CA ASP A 15 -0.33 13.21 -15.36
C ASP A 15 -1.67 13.08 -16.09
N ALA A 16 -1.85 11.94 -16.77
CA ALA A 16 -3.11 11.49 -17.38
C ALA A 16 -3.93 10.63 -16.41
N PHE A 17 -5.24 10.51 -16.64
CA PHE A 17 -6.16 9.64 -15.86
C PHE A 17 -6.33 9.94 -14.37
N LYS A 18 -5.68 10.97 -13.80
CA LYS A 18 -5.81 11.35 -12.37
C LYS A 18 -7.25 11.44 -11.85
N LYS A 19 -8.20 11.90 -12.68
CA LYS A 19 -9.62 11.99 -12.31
C LYS A 19 -10.25 10.60 -12.21
N ASP A 20 -10.02 9.75 -13.20
CA ASP A 20 -10.59 8.40 -13.26
C ASP A 20 -9.98 7.50 -12.18
N SER A 21 -8.65 7.55 -12.00
CA SER A 21 -7.96 6.86 -10.91
C SER A 21 -8.46 7.29 -9.53
N TYR A 22 -8.69 8.58 -9.33
CA TYR A 22 -9.30 9.08 -8.09
C TYR A 22 -10.73 8.58 -7.91
N ASN A 23 -11.55 8.56 -8.96
CA ASN A 23 -12.91 8.03 -8.87
C ASN A 23 -12.89 6.55 -8.48
N VAL A 24 -11.98 5.74 -9.03
CA VAL A 24 -11.78 4.34 -8.60
C VAL A 24 -11.46 4.29 -7.12
N TYR A 25 -10.50 5.12 -6.69
CA TYR A 25 -10.11 5.16 -5.30
C TYR A 25 -11.30 5.51 -4.39
N THR A 26 -12.20 6.41 -4.79
CA THR A 26 -13.39 6.71 -3.96
C THR A 26 -14.29 5.49 -3.75
N VAL A 27 -14.44 4.65 -4.78
CA VAL A 27 -15.21 3.40 -4.69
C VAL A 27 -14.48 2.39 -3.79
N VAL A 28 -13.19 2.13 -4.05
CA VAL A 28 -12.40 1.18 -3.26
C VAL A 28 -12.31 1.62 -1.79
N LYS A 29 -12.05 2.91 -1.55
CA LYS A 29 -12.07 3.50 -0.21
C LYS A 29 -13.40 3.31 0.50
N SER A 30 -14.52 3.47 -0.20
CA SER A 30 -15.84 3.23 0.38
C SER A 30 -16.10 1.76 0.66
N LEU A 31 -15.65 0.87 -0.22
CA LEU A 31 -15.85 -0.57 -0.09
C LEU A 31 -15.13 -1.14 1.14
N PHE A 32 -13.95 -0.62 1.45
CA PHE A 32 -13.10 -1.10 2.56
C PHE A 32 -12.96 -0.11 3.71
N ASN A 33 -13.75 0.97 3.72
CA ASN A 33 -13.73 2.02 4.74
C ASN A 33 -12.35 2.65 5.00
N TYR A 34 -11.54 2.89 3.97
CA TYR A 34 -10.24 3.54 4.15
C TYR A 34 -10.40 5.00 4.63
N PRO A 35 -9.51 5.49 5.50
CA PRO A 35 -9.57 6.85 6.02
C PRO A 35 -9.42 7.91 4.92
N SER A 36 -10.12 9.03 5.07
CA SER A 36 -9.93 10.22 4.23
C SER A 36 -8.72 11.03 4.69
N ILE A 37 -8.05 11.67 3.74
CA ILE A 37 -7.25 12.85 4.03
C ILE A 37 -8.21 13.98 4.43
N SER A 38 -8.22 14.33 5.72
CA SER A 38 -8.99 15.45 6.26
C SER A 38 -8.40 16.78 5.77
N GLN A 39 -9.25 17.77 5.50
CA GLN A 39 -8.85 19.15 5.22
C GLN A 39 -8.72 19.99 6.50
N VAL A 40 -9.23 19.48 7.63
CA VAL A 40 -9.30 20.19 8.91
C VAL A 40 -8.19 19.71 9.84
N ASP A 41 -7.85 18.43 9.75
CA ASP A 41 -6.69 17.84 10.41
C ASP A 41 -5.64 17.55 9.36
N ASP A 42 -4.60 18.39 9.27
CA ASP A 42 -3.43 18.25 8.40
C ASP A 42 -2.63 16.93 8.59
N TYR A 43 -3.16 16.00 9.41
CA TYR A 43 -2.41 14.94 10.06
C TYR A 43 -2.97 13.53 9.88
N ASN A 44 -4.02 13.28 9.08
CA ASN A 44 -4.42 11.88 8.84
C ASN A 44 -3.43 11.17 7.91
N LEU A 45 -2.31 10.75 8.50
CA LEU A 45 -1.22 10.01 7.87
C LEU A 45 -1.73 8.76 7.18
N GLU A 46 -2.66 8.04 7.81
CA GLU A 46 -3.17 6.80 7.27
C GLU A 46 -3.97 7.04 5.97
N GLY A 47 -4.80 8.09 5.94
CA GLY A 47 -5.47 8.52 4.71
C GLY A 47 -4.46 8.91 3.61
N LYS A 48 -3.37 9.59 3.97
CA LYS A 48 -2.29 9.91 3.03
C LYS A 48 -1.64 8.64 2.47
N LEU A 49 -1.34 7.66 3.31
CA LEU A 49 -0.71 6.40 2.90
C LEU A 49 -1.61 5.59 1.98
N TYR A 50 -2.91 5.41 2.32
CA TYR A 50 -3.85 4.68 1.46
C TYR A 50 -4.05 5.35 0.10
N ALA A 51 -4.29 6.67 0.07
CA ALA A 51 -4.50 7.39 -1.18
C ALA A 51 -3.24 7.39 -2.07
N SER A 52 -2.06 7.53 -1.45
CA SER A 52 -0.77 7.45 -2.15
C SER A 52 -0.52 6.06 -2.71
N ALA A 53 -0.72 5.02 -1.90
CA ALA A 53 -0.57 3.63 -2.32
C ALA A 53 -1.49 3.28 -3.49
N PHE A 54 -2.74 3.73 -3.46
CA PHE A 54 -3.68 3.51 -4.55
C PHE A 54 -3.29 4.29 -5.83
N ALA A 55 -2.78 5.51 -5.70
CA ALA A 55 -2.27 6.27 -6.84
C ALA A 55 -1.05 5.57 -7.48
N TYR A 56 -0.15 5.00 -6.69
CA TYR A 56 0.95 4.17 -7.18
C TYR A 56 0.46 2.90 -7.89
N LEU A 57 -0.55 2.21 -7.35
CA LEU A 57 -1.18 1.06 -8.03
C LEU A 57 -1.73 1.44 -9.40
N CYS A 58 -2.44 2.57 -9.49
CA CYS A 58 -2.95 3.07 -10.76
C CYS A 58 -1.81 3.38 -11.72
N ASN A 59 -0.73 3.97 -11.24
CA ASN A 59 0.43 4.31 -12.08
C ASN A 59 1.10 3.05 -12.62
N GLU A 60 1.39 2.07 -11.76
CA GLU A 60 1.96 0.77 -12.15
C GLU A 60 1.08 0.05 -13.16
N TYR A 61 -0.25 0.14 -13.00
CA TYR A 61 -1.20 -0.40 -13.96
C TYR A 61 -1.15 0.33 -15.32
N LEU A 62 -1.12 1.66 -15.31
CA LEU A 62 -1.16 2.50 -16.51
C LEU A 62 0.14 2.51 -17.30
N THR A 63 1.28 2.50 -16.62
CA THR A 63 2.60 2.51 -17.27
C THR A 63 3.08 1.12 -17.60
N GLU A 64 2.29 0.08 -17.27
CA GLU A 64 2.68 -1.31 -17.44
C GLU A 64 4.01 -1.63 -16.71
N GLN A 65 4.45 -0.85 -15.73
CA GLN A 65 5.77 -1.07 -15.08
C GLN A 65 5.61 -1.86 -13.79
N VAL A 66 6.33 -2.98 -13.69
CA VAL A 66 6.34 -3.85 -12.51
C VAL A 66 6.99 -3.14 -11.33
N SER A 67 7.92 -2.21 -11.55
CA SER A 67 8.37 -1.32 -10.50
C SER A 67 8.73 0.00 -11.15
N ILE A 68 8.08 1.07 -10.73
CA ILE A 68 8.74 2.36 -10.88
C ILE A 68 9.77 2.37 -9.75
N PRO A 69 11.08 2.23 -10.03
CA PRO A 69 12.08 2.45 -8.99
C PRO A 69 11.79 3.82 -8.38
N LYS A 70 11.95 3.93 -7.06
CA LYS A 70 11.70 5.13 -6.24
C LYS A 70 11.77 6.37 -7.13
N TYR A 71 10.59 6.95 -7.42
CA TYR A 71 10.41 7.97 -8.46
C TYR A 71 11.59 8.96 -8.42
N ASN A 72 12.15 9.34 -9.57
CA ASN A 72 13.26 10.32 -9.63
C ASN A 72 12.92 11.62 -8.87
N ASP A 73 11.63 11.86 -8.60
CA ASP A 73 11.13 12.97 -7.81
C ASP A 73 10.26 12.58 -6.59
N PHE A 74 10.51 11.41 -5.97
CA PHE A 74 9.78 11.01 -4.75
C PHE A 74 9.98 12.02 -3.61
N ASN A 75 11.15 12.66 -3.55
CA ASN A 75 11.41 13.73 -2.60
C ASN A 75 10.42 14.90 -2.79
N TYR A 76 10.15 15.35 -4.01
CA TYR A 76 9.12 16.35 -4.27
C TYR A 76 7.73 15.87 -3.84
N PHE A 77 7.34 14.65 -4.22
CA PHE A 77 6.08 14.06 -3.80
C PHE A 77 5.94 14.07 -2.26
N PHE A 78 6.99 13.63 -1.56
CA PHE A 78 7.05 13.60 -0.10
C PHE A 78 6.74 14.97 0.52
N PHE A 79 7.37 16.03 -0.01
CA PHE A 79 7.15 17.40 0.48
C PHE A 79 5.77 17.95 0.09
N GLN A 80 5.29 17.69 -1.13
CA GLN A 80 3.97 18.16 -1.57
C GLN A 80 2.84 17.49 -0.78
N MET A 81 3.01 16.23 -0.40
CA MET A 81 2.08 15.48 0.46
C MET A 81 2.18 15.86 1.95
N CYS A 82 3.14 16.71 2.31
CA CYS A 82 3.40 17.17 3.66
C CYS A 82 3.62 16.01 4.65
N PHE A 83 4.36 14.97 4.27
CA PHE A 83 4.66 13.86 5.17
C PHE A 83 5.59 14.27 6.32
N GLN A 84 6.41 15.31 6.14
CA GLN A 84 7.24 15.87 7.21
C GLN A 84 6.44 16.34 8.43
N ALA A 85 5.17 16.72 8.25
CA ALA A 85 4.30 17.11 9.37
C ALA A 85 3.84 15.91 10.23
N ASN A 86 4.09 14.68 9.76
CA ASN A 86 3.67 13.43 10.39
C ASN A 86 4.85 12.61 10.94
N GLU A 87 5.99 13.24 11.23
CA GLU A 87 7.23 12.56 11.65
C GLU A 87 7.03 11.57 12.80
N ILE A 88 6.44 12.02 13.91
CA ILE A 88 6.20 11.18 15.08
C ILE A 88 5.34 9.96 14.72
N SER A 89 4.26 10.17 13.96
CA SER A 89 3.33 9.10 13.56
C SER A 89 3.97 8.14 12.56
N ILE A 90 4.84 8.63 11.67
CA ILE A 90 5.59 7.78 10.73
C ILE A 90 6.57 6.91 11.49
N ILE A 91 7.34 7.47 12.44
CA ILE A 91 8.29 6.69 13.26
C ILE A 91 7.56 5.57 14.02
N ALA A 92 6.39 5.85 14.59
CA ALA A 92 5.58 4.83 15.26
C ALA A 92 5.13 3.69 14.30
N LEU A 93 4.80 4.03 13.04
CA LEU A 93 4.49 3.02 12.02
C LEU A 93 5.73 2.25 11.57
N GLU A 94 6.87 2.92 11.40
CA GLU A 94 8.15 2.27 11.08
C GLU A 94 8.50 1.20 12.10
N GLU A 95 8.38 1.52 13.40
CA GLU A 95 8.58 0.55 14.50
C GLU A 95 7.57 -0.60 14.41
N LYS A 96 6.28 -0.30 14.20
CA LYS A 96 5.22 -1.31 14.02
C LYS A 96 5.54 -2.29 12.88
N TYR A 97 6.09 -1.80 11.78
CA TYR A 97 6.45 -2.61 10.62
C TYR A 97 7.91 -3.09 10.64
N ASN A 98 8.63 -2.91 11.74
CA ASN A 98 10.04 -3.31 11.90
C ASN A 98 10.97 -2.70 10.84
N LEU A 99 10.66 -1.51 10.35
CA LEU A 99 11.57 -0.74 9.50
C LEU A 99 12.72 -0.20 10.36
N LYS A 100 13.92 -0.13 9.77
CA LYS A 100 15.08 0.44 10.45
C LYS A 100 14.81 1.91 10.75
N ARG A 101 14.94 2.30 12.03
CA ARG A 101 14.78 3.71 12.44
C ARG A 101 15.70 4.62 11.61
N PRO A 102 15.15 5.67 10.98
CA PRO A 102 15.91 6.55 10.11
C PRO A 102 16.85 7.43 10.96
N LYS A 103 18.08 7.58 10.50
CA LYS A 103 19.11 8.46 11.10
C LYS A 103 19.34 9.71 10.27
N THR A 104 18.94 9.67 9.00
CA THR A 104 19.04 10.79 8.07
C THR A 104 17.68 11.15 7.50
N LYS A 105 17.54 12.39 7.04
CA LYS A 105 16.35 12.86 6.32
C LYS A 105 16.05 11.98 5.10
N GLN A 106 17.07 11.49 4.40
CA GLN A 106 16.87 10.66 3.23
C GLN A 106 16.35 9.26 3.61
N GLU A 107 16.88 8.64 4.67
CA GLU A 107 16.36 7.37 5.20
C GLU A 107 14.90 7.49 5.65
N TYR A 108 14.50 8.63 6.23
CA TYR A 108 13.11 8.89 6.62
C TYR A 108 12.16 8.97 5.41
N ILE A 109 12.60 9.64 4.34
CA ILE A 109 11.86 9.67 3.07
C ILE A 109 11.78 8.25 2.47
N ASP A 110 12.87 7.51 2.48
CA ASP A 110 12.92 6.10 2.03
C ASP A 110 11.96 5.20 2.80
N ASN A 111 11.91 5.34 4.13
CA ASN A 111 10.97 4.59 4.96
C ASN A 111 9.52 4.98 4.68
N THR A 112 9.24 6.26 4.43
CA THR A 112 7.90 6.70 4.01
C THR A 112 7.48 6.04 2.70
N TYR A 113 8.40 5.89 1.75
CA TYR A 113 8.14 5.11 0.53
C TYR A 113 7.84 3.64 0.83
N GLN A 114 8.61 2.99 1.72
CA GLN A 114 8.36 1.62 2.14
C GLN A 114 6.99 1.45 2.80
N LEU A 115 6.56 2.41 3.63
CA LEU A 115 5.21 2.44 4.20
C LEU A 115 4.13 2.49 3.10
N ILE A 116 4.32 3.29 2.04
CA ILE A 116 3.41 3.31 0.89
C ILE A 116 3.32 1.93 0.23
N GLN A 117 4.44 1.21 0.08
CA GLN A 117 4.45 -0.15 -0.47
C GLN A 117 3.71 -1.16 0.43
N ILE A 118 3.82 -1.02 1.75
CA ILE A 118 3.07 -1.84 2.72
C ILE A 118 1.56 -1.59 2.57
N TYR A 119 1.15 -0.32 2.50
CA TYR A 119 -0.27 0.03 2.30
C TYR A 119 -0.80 -0.42 0.93
N LYS A 120 0.06 -0.42 -0.10
CA LYS A 120 -0.27 -1.02 -1.40
C LYS A 120 -0.58 -2.50 -1.28
N ALA A 121 0.25 -3.26 -0.56
CA ALA A 121 0.01 -4.68 -0.31
C ALA A 121 -1.32 -4.92 0.43
N LYS A 122 -1.63 -4.10 1.44
CA LYS A 122 -2.93 -4.17 2.14
C LYS A 122 -4.12 -3.98 1.20
N ILE A 123 -4.09 -2.95 0.36
CA ILE A 123 -5.16 -2.69 -0.62
C ILE A 123 -5.38 -3.91 -1.53
N ILE A 124 -4.30 -4.55 -1.99
CA ILE A 124 -4.40 -5.75 -2.83
C ILE A 124 -5.00 -6.92 -2.07
N THR A 125 -4.57 -7.15 -0.82
CA THR A 125 -5.16 -8.18 0.05
C THR A 125 -6.65 -7.94 0.23
N ASP A 126 -7.05 -6.71 0.53
CA ASP A 126 -8.45 -6.31 0.69
C ASP A 126 -9.24 -6.56 -0.60
N LEU A 127 -8.71 -6.16 -1.77
CA LEU A 127 -9.33 -6.45 -3.07
C LEU A 127 -9.50 -7.95 -3.31
N LYS A 128 -8.53 -8.78 -2.94
CA LYS A 128 -8.63 -10.25 -3.08
C LYS A 128 -9.75 -10.85 -2.24
N THR A 129 -10.19 -10.20 -1.16
CA THR A 129 -11.34 -10.67 -0.37
C THR A 129 -12.68 -10.52 -1.10
N GLN A 130 -12.80 -9.53 -1.99
CA GLN A 130 -14.04 -9.24 -2.74
C GLN A 130 -13.98 -9.72 -4.19
N PHE A 131 -12.77 -9.85 -4.74
CA PHE A 131 -12.53 -10.25 -6.12
C PHE A 131 -11.71 -11.56 -6.12
N PRO A 132 -12.36 -12.71 -6.31
CA PRO A 132 -11.75 -14.03 -6.06
C PRO A 132 -10.66 -14.42 -7.07
N THR A 133 -10.51 -13.66 -8.16
CA THR A 133 -9.47 -13.93 -9.16
C THR A 133 -8.73 -12.65 -9.51
N GLU A 134 -7.44 -12.78 -9.83
CA GLU A 134 -6.62 -11.68 -10.34
C GLU A 134 -7.23 -11.04 -11.58
N LYS A 135 -7.91 -11.85 -12.40
CA LYS A 135 -8.65 -11.38 -13.58
C LYS A 135 -9.79 -10.44 -13.21
N SER A 136 -10.50 -10.70 -12.12
CA SER A 136 -11.56 -9.82 -11.64
C SER A 136 -11.01 -8.49 -11.12
N ILE A 137 -9.87 -8.51 -10.43
CA ILE A 137 -9.17 -7.28 -9.97
C ILE A 137 -8.70 -6.46 -11.18
N LEU A 138 -8.07 -7.09 -12.17
CA LEU A 138 -7.63 -6.39 -13.38
C LEU A 138 -8.81 -5.81 -14.18
N ARG A 139 -9.95 -6.51 -14.22
CA ARG A 139 -11.19 -6.00 -14.81
C ARG A 139 -11.74 -4.78 -14.08
N LEU A 140 -11.62 -4.71 -12.76
CA LEU A 140 -11.99 -3.51 -12.00
C LEU A 140 -11.20 -2.30 -12.52
N PHE A 141 -9.89 -2.43 -12.69
CA PHE A 141 -9.06 -1.34 -13.23
C PHE A 141 -9.36 -1.09 -14.73
N ALA A 142 -9.46 -2.13 -15.56
CA ALA A 142 -9.70 -2.02 -17.01
C ALA A 142 -11.05 -1.38 -17.34
N ALA A 143 -12.11 -1.77 -16.63
CA ALA A 143 -13.46 -1.25 -16.82
C ALA A 143 -13.53 0.27 -16.56
N ILE A 144 -12.61 0.80 -15.75
CA ILE A 144 -12.63 2.21 -15.37
C ILE A 144 -11.67 3.03 -16.26
N PHE A 145 -10.54 2.46 -16.67
CA PHE A 145 -9.61 3.13 -17.58
C PHE A 145 -9.95 2.97 -19.06
N LYS A 146 -10.98 2.20 -19.41
CA LYS A 146 -11.46 1.96 -20.79
C LYS A 146 -10.38 1.44 -21.75
N PHE A 147 -9.43 0.65 -21.25
CA PHE A 147 -8.52 -0.08 -22.12
C PHE A 147 -9.22 -1.29 -22.73
N ASP A 148 -8.86 -1.65 -23.97
CA ASP A 148 -9.25 -2.94 -24.55
C ASP A 148 -8.72 -4.06 -23.64
N GLU A 149 -9.58 -5.02 -23.28
CA GLU A 149 -9.24 -6.04 -22.27
C GLU A 149 -8.02 -6.89 -22.71
N LYS A 150 -7.91 -7.24 -23.99
CA LYS A 150 -6.94 -8.24 -24.48
C LYS A 150 -5.45 -7.87 -24.27
N PRO A 151 -4.96 -6.69 -24.72
CA PRO A 151 -3.54 -6.35 -24.62
C PRO A 151 -3.03 -6.27 -23.18
N VAL A 152 -3.87 -5.69 -22.30
CA VAL A 152 -3.59 -5.49 -20.88
C VAL A 152 -3.45 -6.83 -20.14
N PHE A 153 -4.31 -7.80 -20.46
CA PHE A 153 -4.29 -9.12 -19.84
C PHE A 153 -3.02 -9.94 -20.16
N ASP A 154 -2.57 -9.91 -21.42
CA ASP A 154 -1.40 -10.66 -21.85
C ASP A 154 -0.10 -10.08 -21.29
N TYR A 155 -0.06 -8.76 -21.09
CA TYR A 155 1.05 -8.07 -20.43
C TYR A 155 1.19 -8.45 -18.94
N PHE A 156 0.11 -8.39 -18.16
CA PHE A 156 0.16 -8.73 -16.72
C PHE A 156 0.48 -10.20 -16.46
N LYS A 157 0.01 -11.09 -17.35
CA LYS A 157 0.29 -12.52 -17.27
C LYS A 157 1.75 -12.86 -17.61
N SER A 158 2.36 -12.13 -18.54
CA SER A 158 3.77 -12.34 -18.95
C SER A 158 4.78 -11.73 -17.97
N ASN A 159 4.42 -10.66 -17.25
CA ASN A 159 5.35 -9.93 -16.38
C ASN A 159 5.29 -10.22 -14.88
N ASN A 160 4.60 -11.29 -14.44
CA ASN A 160 4.60 -11.69 -13.02
C ASN A 160 4.25 -10.52 -12.08
N PHE A 161 3.28 -9.67 -12.44
CA PHE A 161 2.91 -8.44 -11.72
C PHE A 161 2.73 -8.66 -10.21
N TYR A 162 2.19 -9.81 -9.83
CA TYR A 162 2.02 -10.21 -8.43
C TYR A 162 3.20 -11.03 -7.86
N LYS A 163 3.96 -11.73 -8.70
CA LYS A 163 5.01 -12.67 -8.26
C LYS A 163 6.33 -11.97 -7.88
N ASN A 164 6.68 -10.88 -8.57
CA ASN A 164 7.99 -10.24 -8.37
C ASN A 164 8.02 -9.19 -7.25
N ASN A 165 6.88 -8.65 -6.81
CA ASN A 165 6.84 -7.57 -5.81
C ASN A 165 6.24 -7.92 -4.45
N PHE A 166 5.40 -8.96 -4.35
CA PHE A 166 4.57 -9.18 -3.17
C PHE A 166 5.03 -10.36 -2.31
N GLU A 167 5.54 -11.45 -2.90
CA GLU A 167 6.04 -12.61 -2.15
C GLU A 167 7.25 -12.27 -1.26
N LYS A 168 8.10 -11.31 -1.65
CA LYS A 168 9.24 -10.88 -0.82
C LYS A 168 8.85 -10.06 0.41
N ILE A 169 7.76 -9.28 0.34
CA ILE A 169 7.31 -8.43 1.46
C ILE A 169 6.43 -9.26 2.41
N ILE A 170 5.55 -10.12 1.88
CA ILE A 170 4.65 -10.96 2.66
C ILE A 170 5.39 -12.14 3.32
N SER A 171 6.39 -12.75 2.66
CA SER A 171 7.15 -13.87 3.26
C SER A 171 7.98 -13.48 4.50
N ALA A 172 8.17 -12.19 4.76
CA ALA A 172 8.76 -11.69 6.00
C ALA A 172 7.74 -11.62 7.15
N GLU A 173 6.45 -11.43 6.86
CA GLU A 173 5.35 -11.45 7.84
C GLU A 173 4.93 -12.88 8.19
N ASP A 174 4.85 -13.79 7.21
CA ASP A 174 4.50 -15.20 7.44
C ASP A 174 5.58 -15.98 8.23
N LYS A 175 6.85 -15.58 8.09
CA LYS A 175 7.96 -16.16 8.89
C LYS A 175 7.97 -15.71 10.35
N LYS A 176 7.30 -14.60 10.70
CA LYS A 176 7.15 -14.15 12.10
C LYS A 176 5.94 -14.77 12.78
N LEU A 177 4.90 -15.15 12.02
CA LEU A 177 3.74 -15.89 12.55
C LEU A 177 4.07 -17.36 12.86
N THR A 178 5.08 -17.94 12.20
CA THR A 178 5.53 -19.33 12.45
C THR A 178 6.59 -19.47 13.55
N THR A 179 7.12 -18.38 14.11
CA THR A 179 8.15 -18.42 15.17
C THR A 179 7.67 -18.02 16.56
N CYS A 180 6.37 -17.84 16.76
CA CYS A 180 5.80 -17.98 18.11
C CYS A 180 5.82 -19.46 18.48
N ASN A 181 6.95 -19.91 19.03
CA ASN A 181 7.08 -21.20 19.70
C ASN A 181 5.94 -21.34 20.70
N THR A 182 4.96 -22.17 20.38
CA THR A 182 4.17 -22.84 21.40
C THR A 182 5.13 -23.77 22.14
N GLU A 183 5.75 -23.26 23.21
CA GLU A 183 6.31 -24.14 24.22
C GLU A 183 5.14 -25.01 24.72
N PRO A 184 5.26 -26.35 24.69
CA PRO A 184 4.23 -27.19 25.25
C PRO A 184 4.18 -26.94 26.75
N VAL A 185 3.07 -26.38 27.22
CA VAL A 185 2.74 -26.29 28.64
C VAL A 185 2.78 -27.72 29.20
N GLN A 186 3.79 -28.03 30.02
CA GLN A 186 3.82 -29.27 30.76
C GLN A 186 2.68 -29.28 31.78
N VAL A 187 1.63 -30.03 31.49
CA VAL A 187 0.55 -30.32 32.43
C VAL A 187 1.10 -31.29 33.48
N ASN A 188 1.45 -30.77 34.65
CA ASN A 188 1.80 -31.58 35.82
C ASN A 188 0.54 -32.32 36.31
N ASN A 189 0.37 -33.57 35.87
CA ASN A 189 -0.60 -34.48 36.44
C ASN A 189 -0.16 -34.90 37.85
N LYS A 190 -0.61 -34.15 38.87
CA LYS A 190 -0.62 -34.66 40.25
C LYS A 190 -1.60 -35.83 40.31
N LYS A 191 -1.06 -37.04 40.40
CA LYS A 191 -1.78 -38.23 40.86
C LYS A 191 -2.27 -37.97 42.29
N THR A 192 -3.57 -37.81 42.47
CA THR A 192 -4.24 -38.19 43.71
C THR A 192 -4.57 -39.68 43.61
N SER A 193 -3.83 -40.49 44.36
CA SER A 193 -4.19 -41.89 44.63
C SER A 193 -5.39 -41.96 45.61
N PRO A 194 -6.19 -43.03 45.56
CA PRO A 194 -7.40 -43.21 46.37
C PRO A 194 -7.13 -43.30 47.87
#